data_AF-A0A8H6YK88-F1
#
_entry.id   AF-A0A8H6YK88-F1
#
_cell.length_a   1.000
_cell.length_b   1.000
_cell.length_c   1.000
_cell.angle_alpha   90.00
_cell.angle_beta   90.00
_cell.angle_gamma   90.00
#
_symmetry.space_group_name_H-M   'P 1'
#
loop_
_entity.id
_entity.type
_entity.pdbx_description
1 polymer ?
#
loop_
_entity_poly.entity_id
_entity_poly.type
_entity_poly.pdbx_seq_one_letter_code
_entity_poly.pdbx_strand_id
1 'polypeptide(L)'
;MRWPCFEEMTRGIMFTEEDHTYIMREARRIDASGEEAKLRAKIVDFCIRTAAMQKKKAVAKARREAELLREHLNRPLVSLPEMASLTVPKIVDQLNSYWARGVPNILKISNYRLKADKLAALKQAFEWYQENKISLPLPQPVPETIEVIPEVIDDWVVEEDVEMEE
;
A
#
# COMPACT_ATOMS: atom_id res chain seq x y z
N MET A 1 8.26 49.93 18.40
CA MET A 1 7.14 49.18 19.03
C MET A 1 7.70 47.84 19.47
N ARG A 2 7.85 47.62 20.78
CA ARG A 2 8.41 46.40 21.35
C ARG A 2 7.23 45.51 21.75
N TRP A 3 7.13 44.31 21.18
CA TRP A 3 6.12 43.35 21.59
C TRP A 3 6.41 42.91 23.04
N PRO A 4 5.39 42.83 23.93
CA PRO A 4 5.60 42.33 25.28
C PRO A 4 6.08 40.87 25.23
N CYS A 5 7.07 40.56 26.05
CA CYS A 5 7.63 39.22 26.17
C CYS A 5 6.55 38.26 26.68
N PHE A 6 6.43 37.10 26.04
CA PHE A 6 5.49 36.02 26.36
C PHE A 6 5.59 35.56 27.84
N GLU A 7 6.73 35.80 28.49
CA GLU A 7 6.98 35.51 29.92
C GLU A 7 6.17 36.37 30.91
N GLU A 8 5.72 37.57 30.53
CA GLU A 8 4.91 38.43 31.41
C GLU A 8 3.43 38.01 31.42
N MET A 9 2.99 37.22 30.44
CA MET A 9 1.59 36.84 30.27
C MET A 9 1.18 35.64 31.14
N THR A 10 2.15 34.87 31.65
CA THR A 10 1.91 33.62 32.41
C THR A 10 2.32 33.69 33.88
N ARG A 11 3.00 34.78 34.31
CA ARG A 11 3.57 34.92 35.67
C ARG A 11 2.57 35.22 36.80
N GLY A 12 1.27 35.34 36.51
CA GLY A 12 0.28 35.82 37.48
C GLY A 12 -0.95 34.94 37.69
N ILE A 13 -1.11 33.84 36.95
CA ILE A 13 -2.27 32.95 37.10
C ILE A 13 -1.78 31.67 37.79
N MET A 14 -1.65 31.73 39.11
CA MET A 14 -1.45 30.53 39.92
C MET A 14 -2.82 29.89 40.12
N PHE A 15 -2.96 28.61 39.78
CA PHE A 15 -4.17 27.85 40.07
C PHE A 15 -4.45 27.88 41.58
N THR A 16 -5.66 28.27 41.95
CA THR A 16 -6.12 28.23 43.34
C THR A 16 -6.53 26.81 43.72
N GLU A 17 -6.68 26.54 45.02
CA GLU A 17 -7.15 25.25 45.52
C GLU A 17 -8.58 24.92 45.03
N GLU A 18 -9.40 25.94 44.79
CA GLU A 18 -10.73 25.82 44.19
C GLU A 18 -10.64 25.39 42.73
N ASP A 19 -9.70 25.97 41.96
CA ASP A 19 -9.45 25.54 40.58
C ASP A 19 -8.95 24.10 40.53
N HIS A 20 -8.05 23.72 41.45
CA HIS A 20 -7.57 22.34 41.56
C HIS A 20 -8.72 21.36 41.84
N THR A 21 -9.61 21.70 42.76
CA THR A 21 -10.79 20.87 43.10
C THR A 21 -11.75 20.76 41.93
N TYR A 22 -11.97 21.87 41.20
CA TYR A 22 -12.77 21.89 39.99
C TYR A 22 -12.18 20.98 38.91
N ILE A 23 -10.88 21.11 38.63
CA ILE A 23 -10.16 20.29 37.63
C ILE A 23 -10.24 18.81 38.00
N MET A 24 -9.98 18.44 39.25
CA MET A 24 -10.04 17.04 39.69
C MET A 24 -11.44 16.45 39.58
N ARG A 25 -12.49 17.23 39.86
CA ARG A 25 -13.88 16.79 39.71
C ARG A 25 -14.25 16.58 38.24
N GLU A 26 -13.88 17.52 37.37
CA GLU A 26 -14.16 17.40 35.94
C GLU A 26 -13.34 16.28 35.30
N ALA A 27 -12.08 16.09 35.70
CA ALA A 27 -11.25 14.96 35.26
C ALA A 27 -11.91 13.62 35.61
N ARG A 28 -12.32 13.42 36.87
CA ARG A 28 -13.06 12.21 37.29
C ARG A 28 -14.38 12.03 36.53
N ARG A 29 -15.08 13.12 36.21
CA ARG A 29 -16.32 13.07 35.42
C ARG A 29 -16.06 12.64 33.98
N ILE A 30 -14.97 13.11 33.38
CA ILE A 30 -14.53 12.72 32.04
C ILE A 30 -14.10 11.26 32.03
N ASP A 31 -13.33 10.81 33.02
CA ASP A 31 -12.92 9.41 33.15
C ASP A 31 -14.15 8.49 33.32
N ALA A 32 -15.10 8.87 34.20
CA ALA A 32 -16.34 8.13 34.41
C ALA A 32 -17.30 8.12 33.19
N SER A 33 -17.13 9.05 32.24
CA SER A 33 -18.00 9.12 31.05
C SER A 33 -17.79 7.95 30.07
N GLY A 34 -16.64 7.27 30.17
CA GLY A 34 -16.23 6.19 29.27
C GLY A 34 -16.12 6.63 27.81
N GLU A 35 -16.06 7.93 27.52
CA GLU A 35 -15.97 8.45 26.15
C GLU A 35 -14.66 8.04 25.48
N GLU A 36 -13.56 7.98 26.23
CA GLU A 36 -12.29 7.50 25.72
C GLU A 36 -12.37 6.02 25.32
N ALA A 37 -12.98 5.17 26.16
CA ALA A 37 -13.20 3.75 25.83
C ALA A 37 -14.06 3.59 24.55
N LYS A 38 -15.11 4.41 24.39
CA LYS A 38 -15.94 4.44 23.17
C LYS A 38 -15.15 4.90 21.95
N LEU A 39 -14.27 5.90 22.11
CA LEU A 39 -13.41 6.39 21.04
C LEU A 39 -12.40 5.32 20.61
N ARG A 40 -11.75 4.66 21.59
CA ARG A 40 -10.82 3.55 21.35
C ARG A 40 -11.50 2.41 20.60
N ALA A 41 -12.71 2.00 21.04
CA ALA A 41 -13.48 0.98 20.34
C ALA A 41 -13.79 1.35 18.88
N LYS A 42 -14.16 2.61 18.61
CA LYS A 42 -14.38 3.12 17.23
C LYS A 42 -13.09 3.09 16.39
N ILE A 43 -11.95 3.41 16.97
CA ILE A 43 -10.65 3.38 16.29
C ILE A 43 -10.30 1.93 15.93
N VAL A 44 -10.42 1.00 16.88
CA VAL A 44 -10.18 -0.43 16.66
C VAL A 44 -11.08 -0.97 15.55
N ASP A 45 -12.38 -0.68 15.60
CA ASP A 45 -13.33 -1.06 14.54
C ASP A 45 -12.94 -0.51 13.17
N PHE A 46 -12.48 0.74 13.11
CA PHE A 46 -12.00 1.34 11.88
C PHE A 46 -10.74 0.65 11.35
N CYS A 47 -9.77 0.35 12.21
CA CYS A 47 -8.56 -0.39 11.87
C CYS A 47 -8.88 -1.79 11.32
N ILE A 48 -9.78 -2.53 11.98
CA ILE A 48 -10.22 -3.85 11.51
C ILE A 48 -10.86 -3.76 10.11
N ARG A 49 -11.77 -2.79 9.91
CA ARG A 49 -12.45 -2.61 8.60
C ARG A 49 -11.47 -2.23 7.50
N THR A 50 -10.52 -1.35 7.78
CA THR A 50 -9.51 -0.91 6.81
C THR A 50 -8.56 -2.04 6.45
N ALA A 51 -8.09 -2.82 7.42
CA ALA A 51 -7.29 -4.02 7.18
C ALA A 51 -8.04 -5.04 6.31
N ALA A 52 -9.31 -5.32 6.61
CA ALA A 52 -10.13 -6.21 5.80
C ALA A 52 -10.33 -5.70 4.36
N MET A 53 -10.50 -4.40 4.17
CA MET A 53 -10.59 -3.78 2.84
C MET A 53 -9.27 -3.89 2.08
N GLN A 54 -8.14 -3.63 2.73
CA GLN A 54 -6.82 -3.77 2.13
C GLN A 54 -6.55 -5.21 1.70
N LYS A 55 -6.91 -6.21 2.53
CA LYS A 55 -6.85 -7.64 2.18
C LYS A 55 -7.64 -7.93 0.90
N LYS A 56 -8.90 -7.48 0.82
CA LYS A 56 -9.73 -7.66 -0.38
C LYS A 56 -9.12 -7.02 -1.61
N LYS A 57 -8.57 -5.80 -1.49
CA LYS A 57 -7.91 -5.10 -2.60
C LYS A 57 -6.63 -5.82 -3.06
N ALA A 58 -5.82 -6.31 -2.12
CA ALA A 58 -4.58 -7.03 -2.43
C ALA A 58 -4.87 -8.34 -3.16
N VAL A 59 -5.84 -9.14 -2.68
CA VAL A 59 -6.26 -10.38 -3.35
C VAL A 59 -6.83 -10.10 -4.74
N ALA A 60 -7.68 -9.08 -4.89
CA ALA A 60 -8.23 -8.70 -6.20
C ALA A 60 -7.13 -8.23 -7.17
N LYS A 61 -6.15 -7.47 -6.69
CA LYS A 61 -5.00 -7.04 -7.48
C LYS A 61 -4.15 -8.23 -7.93
N ALA A 62 -3.80 -9.13 -7.02
CA ALA A 62 -3.02 -10.32 -7.34
C ALA A 62 -3.73 -11.24 -8.35
N ARG A 63 -5.06 -11.41 -8.21
CA ARG A 63 -5.87 -12.16 -9.19
C ARG A 63 -5.83 -11.53 -10.58
N ARG A 64 -6.02 -10.22 -10.69
CA ARG A 64 -5.95 -9.49 -11.96
C ARG A 64 -4.57 -9.59 -12.59
N GLU A 65 -3.51 -9.43 -11.80
CA GLU A 65 -2.13 -9.54 -12.28
C GLU A 65 -1.83 -10.95 -12.82
N ALA A 66 -2.31 -12.00 -12.15
CA ALA A 66 -2.17 -13.37 -12.62
C ALA A 66 -2.98 -13.66 -13.89
N GLU A 67 -4.18 -13.08 -14.01
CA GLU A 67 -5.00 -13.19 -15.23
C GLU A 67 -4.33 -12.50 -16.41
N LEU A 68 -3.86 -11.26 -16.24
CA LEU A 68 -3.11 -10.53 -17.25
C LEU A 68 -1.83 -11.27 -17.65
N LEU A 69 -1.11 -11.85 -16.69
CA LEU A 69 0.08 -12.65 -16.96
C LEU A 69 -0.27 -13.85 -17.86
N ARG A 70 -1.37 -14.56 -17.58
CA ARG A 70 -1.86 -15.68 -18.41
C ARG A 70 -2.22 -15.22 -19.82
N GLU A 71 -2.92 -14.10 -19.96
CA GLU A 71 -3.26 -13.53 -21.27
C GLU A 71 -1.99 -13.21 -22.08
N HIS A 72 -0.99 -12.61 -21.45
CA HIS A 72 0.28 -12.27 -22.09
C HIS A 72 1.11 -13.51 -22.46
N LEU A 73 1.12 -14.54 -21.63
CA LEU A 73 1.79 -15.82 -21.91
C LEU A 73 1.15 -16.57 -23.09
N ASN A 74 -0.17 -16.48 -23.25
CA ASN A 74 -0.90 -17.16 -24.33
C ASN A 74 -0.91 -16.37 -25.65
N ARG A 75 -0.56 -15.08 -25.62
CA ARG A 75 -0.56 -14.23 -26.82
C ARG A 75 0.52 -14.67 -27.81
N PRO A 76 0.21 -14.82 -29.12
CA PRO A 76 1.22 -15.13 -30.12
C PRO A 76 2.23 -13.98 -30.29
N LEU A 77 3.50 -14.35 -30.43
CA LEU A 77 4.59 -13.40 -30.67
C LEU A 77 4.68 -13.07 -32.15
N VAL A 78 4.83 -11.78 -32.45
CA VAL A 78 4.91 -11.27 -33.83
C VAL A 78 6.34 -11.44 -34.38
N SER A 79 6.45 -11.73 -35.67
CA SER A 79 7.75 -11.92 -36.34
C SER A 79 8.45 -10.57 -36.64
N LEU A 80 9.79 -10.57 -36.73
CA LEU A 80 10.60 -9.38 -37.05
C LEU A 80 10.07 -8.49 -38.20
N PRO A 81 9.70 -9.03 -39.38
CA PRO A 81 9.22 -8.19 -40.49
C PRO A 81 7.88 -7.50 -40.19
N GLU A 82 7.04 -8.12 -39.36
CA GLU A 82 5.74 -7.58 -38.98
C GLU A 82 5.83 -6.53 -37.86
N MET A 83 6.97 -6.43 -37.15
CA MET A 83 7.15 -5.46 -36.07
C MET A 83 7.15 -4.00 -36.54
N ALA A 84 7.60 -3.75 -37.78
CA ALA A 84 7.71 -2.39 -38.33
C ALA A 84 6.33 -1.73 -38.54
N SER A 85 5.30 -2.52 -38.83
CA SER A 85 3.93 -2.04 -39.08
C SER A 85 3.08 -1.94 -37.80
N LEU A 86 3.61 -2.32 -36.65
CA LEU A 86 2.87 -2.30 -35.40
C LEU A 86 2.57 -0.86 -34.92
N THR A 87 1.37 -0.70 -34.35
CA THR A 87 0.99 0.50 -33.62
C THR A 87 1.62 0.51 -32.23
N VAL A 88 1.77 1.68 -31.61
CA VAL A 88 2.36 1.80 -30.26
C VAL A 88 1.67 0.87 -29.24
N PRO A 89 0.32 0.76 -29.19
CA PRO A 89 -0.33 -0.17 -28.28
C PRO A 89 0.08 -1.63 -28.52
N LYS A 90 0.15 -2.07 -29.77
CA LYS A 90 0.57 -3.44 -30.11
C LYS A 90 2.04 -3.71 -29.75
N ILE A 91 2.92 -2.72 -29.91
CA ILE A 91 4.33 -2.84 -29.50
C ILE A 91 4.41 -3.03 -27.99
N VAL A 92 3.65 -2.23 -27.23
CA VAL A 92 3.59 -2.33 -25.76
C VAL A 92 3.07 -3.70 -25.33
N ASP A 93 2.02 -4.19 -25.97
CA ASP A 93 1.49 -5.52 -25.68
C ASP A 93 2.49 -6.64 -25.94
N GLN A 94 3.27 -6.54 -27.03
CA GLN A 94 4.32 -7.53 -27.34
C GLN A 94 5.46 -7.46 -26.32
N LEU A 95 5.88 -6.26 -25.91
CA LEU A 95 6.86 -6.10 -24.83
C LEU A 95 6.38 -6.73 -23.50
N ASN A 96 5.11 -6.53 -23.14
CA ASN A 96 4.51 -7.20 -21.97
C ASN A 96 4.50 -8.72 -22.12
N SER A 97 4.28 -9.21 -23.34
CA SER A 97 4.30 -10.64 -23.66
C SER A 97 5.71 -11.24 -23.50
N TYR A 98 6.76 -10.52 -23.88
CA TYR A 98 8.15 -10.94 -23.62
C TYR A 98 8.53 -10.84 -22.14
N TRP A 99 8.08 -9.79 -21.45
CA TRP A 99 8.31 -9.65 -20.01
C TRP A 99 7.68 -10.80 -19.22
N ALA A 100 6.43 -11.16 -19.56
CA ALA A 100 5.74 -12.32 -18.98
C ALA A 100 6.51 -13.64 -19.19
N ARG A 101 7.24 -13.77 -20.29
CA ARG A 101 8.05 -14.93 -20.63
C ARG A 101 9.44 -14.95 -19.98
N GLY A 102 9.77 -13.93 -19.18
CA GLY A 102 11.04 -13.87 -18.46
C GLY A 102 12.20 -13.31 -19.27
N VAL A 103 11.94 -12.53 -20.32
CA VAL A 103 13.02 -11.83 -21.04
C VAL A 103 13.63 -10.74 -20.14
N PRO A 104 14.91 -10.87 -19.75
CA PRO A 104 15.59 -9.88 -18.94
C PRO A 104 15.81 -8.59 -19.75
N ASN A 105 15.97 -7.46 -19.06
CA ASN A 105 16.25 -6.14 -19.64
C ASN A 105 15.12 -5.43 -20.40
N ILE A 106 13.89 -5.90 -20.31
CA ILE A 106 12.74 -5.08 -20.70
C ILE A 106 12.50 -4.05 -19.59
N LEU A 107 13.04 -2.84 -19.77
CA LEU A 107 12.73 -1.71 -18.90
C LEU A 107 11.23 -1.46 -18.85
N LYS A 108 10.74 -0.93 -17.72
CA LYS A 108 9.34 -0.50 -17.58
C LYS A 108 8.96 0.36 -18.79
N ILE A 109 7.79 0.09 -19.37
CA ILE A 109 7.30 0.74 -20.60
C ILE A 109 7.33 2.28 -20.49
N SER A 110 7.17 2.83 -19.28
CA SER A 110 7.29 4.25 -18.95
C SER A 110 8.64 4.88 -19.35
N ASN A 111 9.70 4.07 -19.48
CA ASN A 111 11.03 4.54 -19.81
C ASN A 111 11.20 4.80 -21.32
N TYR A 112 10.32 4.25 -22.15
CA TYR A 112 10.34 4.46 -23.59
C TYR A 112 9.32 5.53 -23.99
N ARG A 113 9.79 6.73 -24.32
CA ARG A 113 8.92 7.83 -24.75
C ARG A 113 8.55 7.72 -26.23
N LEU A 114 9.52 7.41 -27.09
CA LEU A 114 9.33 7.38 -28.54
C LEU A 114 8.93 5.98 -29.03
N LYS A 115 8.22 5.94 -30.16
CA LYS A 115 7.88 4.67 -30.84
C LYS A 115 9.15 3.91 -31.26
N ALA A 116 10.17 4.64 -31.74
CA ALA A 116 11.43 4.07 -32.19
C ALA A 116 12.13 3.29 -31.07
N ASP A 117 12.23 3.86 -29.87
CA ASP A 117 12.85 3.22 -28.71
C ASP A 117 12.11 1.94 -28.30
N LYS A 118 10.78 1.98 -28.29
CA LYS A 118 9.94 0.79 -28.00
C LYS A 118 10.16 -0.31 -29.03
N LEU A 119 10.31 0.05 -30.29
CA LEU A 119 10.52 -0.89 -31.39
C LEU A 119 11.93 -1.49 -31.35
N ALA A 120 12.94 -0.70 -30.99
CA ALA A 120 14.30 -1.19 -30.74
C ALA A 120 14.34 -2.18 -29.57
N ALA A 121 13.68 -1.84 -28.45
CA ALA A 121 13.56 -2.75 -27.31
C ALA A 121 12.83 -4.05 -27.67
N LEU A 122 11.78 -3.96 -28.50
CA LEU A 122 11.04 -5.13 -28.97
C LEU A 122 11.91 -6.07 -29.83
N LYS A 123 12.74 -5.50 -30.72
CA LYS A 123 13.69 -6.28 -31.54
C LYS A 123 14.71 -7.00 -30.68
N GLN A 124 15.31 -6.28 -29.72
CA GLN A 124 16.28 -6.85 -28.80
C GLN A 124 15.66 -7.99 -27.95
N ALA A 125 14.42 -7.80 -27.48
CA ALA A 125 13.70 -8.84 -26.74
C ALA A 125 13.41 -10.09 -27.60
N PHE A 126 13.07 -9.90 -28.88
CA PHE A 126 12.85 -10.99 -29.82
C PHE A 126 14.13 -11.79 -30.09
N GLU A 127 15.24 -11.12 -30.39
CA GLU A 127 16.55 -11.76 -30.63
C GLU A 127 16.95 -12.60 -29.42
N TRP A 128 16.89 -12.01 -28.24
CA TRP A 128 17.22 -12.71 -27.00
C TRP A 128 16.30 -13.91 -26.74
N TYR A 129 14.99 -13.79 -27.01
CA TYR A 129 14.03 -14.89 -26.85
C TYR A 129 14.30 -16.05 -27.81
N GLN A 130 14.69 -15.77 -29.06
CA GLN A 130 15.05 -16.79 -30.06
C GLN A 130 16.30 -17.55 -29.66
N GLU A 131 17.31 -16.84 -29.13
CA GLU A 131 18.57 -17.43 -28.69
C GLU A 131 18.41 -18.32 -27.45
N ASN A 132 17.56 -17.90 -26.50
CA ASN A 132 17.48 -18.55 -25.18
C ASN A 132 16.33 -19.56 -25.03
N LYS A 133 15.42 -19.68 -26.02
CA LYS A 133 14.28 -20.63 -26.07
C LYS A 133 13.73 -21.02 -24.69
N ILE A 134 13.41 -20.02 -23.88
CA ILE A 134 13.05 -20.23 -22.48
C ILE A 134 11.83 -21.12 -22.35
N SER A 135 11.91 -22.08 -21.45
CA SER A 135 10.74 -22.78 -20.91
C SER A 135 9.86 -21.80 -20.13
N LEU A 136 8.63 -21.61 -20.58
CA LEU A 136 7.63 -20.76 -19.93
C LEU A 136 7.50 -21.13 -18.45
N PRO A 137 7.78 -20.21 -17.51
CA PRO A 137 7.41 -20.46 -16.12
C PRO A 137 5.88 -20.57 -16.04
N LEU A 138 5.40 -21.67 -15.48
CA LEU A 138 3.96 -21.87 -15.25
C LEU A 138 3.46 -20.78 -14.30
N PRO A 139 2.33 -20.11 -14.60
CA PRO A 139 1.77 -19.11 -13.71
C PRO A 139 1.45 -19.77 -12.36
N GLN A 140 2.13 -19.32 -11.30
CA GLN A 140 1.92 -19.88 -9.97
C GLN A 140 0.48 -19.63 -9.51
N PRO A 141 -0.12 -20.57 -8.75
CA PRO A 141 -1.44 -20.36 -8.18
C PRO A 141 -1.42 -19.12 -7.28
N VAL A 142 -2.35 -18.20 -7.51
CA VAL A 142 -2.52 -17.03 -6.64
C VAL A 142 -2.95 -17.54 -5.28
N PRO A 143 -2.22 -17.25 -4.19
CA PRO A 143 -2.64 -17.67 -2.86
C PRO A 143 -4.01 -17.08 -2.56
N GLU A 144 -4.95 -17.94 -2.12
CA GLU A 144 -6.32 -17.52 -1.80
C GLU A 144 -6.36 -16.54 -0.63
N THR A 145 -5.30 -16.52 0.18
CA THR A 145 -5.08 -15.64 1.31
C THR A 145 -3.70 -15.02 1.24
N ILE A 146 -3.64 -13.69 1.28
CA ILE A 146 -2.39 -12.96 1.54
C ILE A 146 -2.37 -12.73 3.05
N GLU A 147 -1.44 -13.40 3.74
CA GLU A 147 -1.13 -13.10 5.14
C GLU A 147 -0.35 -11.78 5.16
N VAL A 148 -1.09 -10.67 5.30
CA VAL A 148 -0.48 -9.44 5.79
C VAL A 148 -0.26 -9.71 7.27
N ILE A 149 1.00 -9.81 7.70
CA ILE A 149 1.34 -9.72 9.12
C ILE A 149 0.75 -8.38 9.56
N PRO A 150 -0.33 -8.36 10.38
CA PRO A 150 -0.65 -7.13 11.04
C PRO A 150 0.60 -6.85 11.87
N GLU A 151 1.33 -5.77 11.59
CA GLU A 151 2.15 -5.17 12.64
C GLU A 151 1.17 -4.95 13.77
N VAL A 152 1.27 -5.85 14.73
CA VAL A 152 0.37 -5.90 15.86
C VAL A 152 0.58 -4.56 16.53
N ILE A 153 -0.52 -3.83 16.70
CA ILE A 153 -0.56 -2.74 17.66
C ILE A 153 -0.50 -3.45 19.03
N ASP A 154 0.65 -4.03 19.38
CA ASP A 154 0.85 -4.85 20.59
C ASP A 154 1.07 -3.96 21.83
N ASP A 155 1.23 -2.65 21.66
CA ASP A 155 1.61 -1.75 22.76
C ASP A 155 0.43 -1.06 23.47
N TRP A 156 -0.83 -1.43 23.21
CA TRP A 156 -1.99 -0.82 23.88
C TRP A 156 -2.90 -1.81 24.62
N VAL A 157 -2.34 -2.95 25.05
CA VAL A 157 -2.90 -3.66 26.20
C VAL A 157 -2.49 -2.88 27.45
N VAL A 158 -3.27 -1.87 27.80
CA VAL A 158 -3.22 -1.34 29.17
C VAL A 158 -3.93 -2.39 30.01
N GLU A 159 -3.17 -3.06 30.88
CA GLU A 159 -3.68 -3.87 31.96
C GLU A 159 -4.91 -3.17 32.55
N GLU A 160 -6.05 -3.89 32.63
CA GLU A 160 -7.17 -3.43 33.43
C GLU A 160 -6.62 -3.26 34.85
N ASP A 161 -6.46 -2.01 35.31
CA ASP A 161 -6.23 -1.68 36.72
C ASP A 161 -7.47 -2.15 37.51
N VAL A 162 -7.50 -3.44 37.80
CA VAL A 162 -8.34 -4.07 38.80
C VAL A 162 -7.61 -3.86 40.12
N GLU A 163 -7.88 -2.75 40.80
CA GLU A 163 -7.75 -2.50 42.25
C GLU A 163 -7.83 -0.96 42.43
N MET A 164 -8.78 -0.41 43.17
CA MET A 164 -8.94 -0.65 44.60
C MET A 164 -10.40 -0.54 45.05
N GLU A 165 -10.91 -1.65 45.60
CA GLU A 165 -11.80 -1.56 46.76
C GLU A 165 -10.92 -1.25 47.98
N GLU A 166 -11.13 -0.08 48.60
CA GLU A 166 -11.45 0.13 50.03
C GLU A 166 -11.52 1.64 50.35
#